data_AF-A0A533S324-F1
#
_entry.id   AF-A0A533S324-F1
#
_cell.length_a   1.000
_cell.length_b   1.000
_cell.length_c   1.000
_cell.angle_alpha   90.00
_cell.angle_beta   90.00
_cell.angle_gamma   90.00
#
_symmetry.space_group_name_H-M   'P 1'
#
loop_
_entity.id
_entity.type
_entity.pdbx_description
1 polymer ?
#
loop_
_entity_poly.entity_id
_entity_poly.type
_entity_poly.pdbx_seq_one_letter_code
_entity_poly.pdbx_strand_id
1 'polypeptide(L)'
;SPGTWLTLLVMLVLTWALLAKSVTKIEELTDPTTETNDPAAPIGFVLLLALLGALLALAPEFVFLRDTFGNRMNTVFKFYFQAWMLWGLAAAFASVIILSQIRSGWRWAAGLLWLTAVAGGLVYPATMIQPKTNMVDRLTHEVRFAEWTLDGTQTFQRGSPDDYAAVQYLKQAPYGVVAEAVGGSYSAYARMATYSGLPNVLGWPFHEYQWRGSTQEIGTREPDLERLYTTPDWEEARAILEQYHVRYVVVGIPERTAYRVNQAKFDNNLQAVFRSGDLVIYQVPEGSQPKQGQ
;
A
#
# COMPACT_ATOMS: atom_id res chain seq x y z
N SER A 1 -20.71 5.69 13.24
CA SER A 1 -22.16 6.01 13.18
C SER A 1 -22.79 5.67 14.54
N PRO A 2 -24.03 6.09 14.86
CA PRO A 2 -24.70 5.71 16.11
C PRO A 2 -24.72 4.20 16.37
N GLY A 3 -24.87 3.39 15.31
CA GLY A 3 -24.83 1.92 15.40
C GLY A 3 -23.46 1.36 15.82
N THR A 4 -22.36 1.98 15.40
CA THR A 4 -21.00 1.59 15.83
C THR A 4 -20.84 1.76 17.34
N TRP A 5 -21.27 2.90 17.87
CA TRP A 5 -21.17 3.21 19.30
C TRP A 5 -22.00 2.27 20.15
N LEU A 6 -23.23 1.98 19.72
CA LEU A 6 -24.09 1.02 20.41
C LEU A 6 -23.48 -0.39 20.42
N THR A 7 -22.94 -0.83 19.28
CA THR A 7 -22.31 -2.16 19.16
C THR A 7 -21.08 -2.26 20.06
N LEU A 8 -20.19 -1.27 20.02
CA LEU A 8 -18.99 -1.24 20.87
C LEU A 8 -19.34 -1.20 22.35
N LEU A 9 -20.35 -0.41 22.75
CA LEU A 9 -20.80 -0.35 24.13
C LEU A 9 -21.31 -1.71 24.61
N VAL A 10 -22.18 -2.36 23.83
CA VAL A 10 -22.69 -3.70 24.16
C VAL A 10 -21.55 -4.71 24.27
N MET A 11 -20.62 -4.71 23.32
CA MET A 11 -19.46 -5.61 23.34
C MET A 11 -18.58 -5.39 24.58
N LEU A 12 -18.28 -4.12 24.91
CA LEU A 12 -17.46 -3.79 26.07
C LEU A 12 -18.12 -4.22 27.38
N VAL A 13 -19.41 -3.90 27.56
CA VAL A 13 -20.16 -4.25 28.77
C VAL A 13 -20.24 -5.78 28.94
N LEU A 14 -20.58 -6.51 27.88
CA LEU A 14 -20.69 -7.97 27.94
C LEU A 14 -19.33 -8.62 28.20
N THR A 15 -18.29 -8.20 27.50
CA THR A 15 -16.94 -8.78 27.65
C THR A 15 -16.40 -8.51 29.04
N TRP A 16 -16.59 -7.29 29.56
CA TRP A 16 -16.17 -6.92 30.90
C TRP A 16 -16.90 -7.72 31.98
N ALA A 17 -18.23 -7.87 31.86
CA ALA A 17 -19.02 -8.66 32.80
C ALA A 17 -18.57 -10.15 32.81
N LEU A 18 -18.28 -10.72 31.64
CA LEU A 18 -17.79 -12.09 31.53
C LEU A 18 -16.36 -12.26 32.07
N LEU A 19 -15.50 -11.26 31.89
CA LEU A 19 -14.16 -11.23 32.49
C LEU A 19 -14.23 -11.18 34.01
N ALA A 20 -15.03 -10.26 34.57
CA ALA A 20 -15.21 -10.13 36.01
C ALA A 20 -15.68 -11.45 36.64
N LYS A 21 -16.69 -12.10 36.03
CA LYS A 21 -17.16 -13.42 36.45
C LYS A 21 -16.08 -14.50 36.35
N SER A 22 -15.23 -14.45 35.32
CA SER A 22 -14.15 -15.42 35.15
C SER A 22 -13.07 -15.26 36.21
N VAL A 23 -12.75 -14.02 36.62
CA VAL A 23 -11.81 -13.72 37.71
C VAL A 23 -12.34 -14.23 39.05
N THR A 24 -13.60 -13.94 39.39
CA THR A 24 -14.21 -14.44 40.64
C THR A 24 -14.20 -15.97 40.71
N LYS A 25 -14.43 -16.65 39.58
CA LYS A 25 -14.37 -18.11 39.49
C LYS A 25 -12.95 -18.64 39.67
N ILE A 26 -11.92 -17.94 39.18
CA ILE A 26 -10.52 -18.31 39.41
C ILE A 26 -10.17 -18.15 40.89
N GLU A 27 -10.59 -17.06 41.53
CA GLU A 27 -10.38 -16.85 42.97
C GLU A 27 -11.00 -17.97 43.81
N GLU A 28 -12.22 -18.42 43.49
CA GLU A 28 -12.88 -19.57 44.12
C GLU A 28 -12.11 -20.90 43.91
N LEU A 29 -11.51 -21.12 42.73
CA LEU A 29 -10.77 -22.35 42.41
C LEU A 29 -9.34 -22.37 42.99
N THR A 30 -8.80 -21.22 43.39
CA THR A 30 -7.45 -21.10 43.97
C THR A 30 -7.48 -21.19 45.51
N ASP A 31 -8.67 -21.40 46.10
CA ASP A 31 -8.83 -21.71 47.52
C ASP A 31 -8.10 -23.04 47.83
N PRO A 32 -7.15 -23.06 48.79
CA PRO A 32 -6.29 -24.21 49.08
C PRO A 32 -7.04 -25.47 49.54
N THR A 33 -8.35 -25.38 49.76
CA THR A 33 -9.22 -26.52 50.12
C THR A 33 -9.75 -27.31 48.92
N THR A 34 -9.52 -26.84 47.69
CA THR A 34 -10.03 -27.46 46.44
C THR A 34 -8.89 -27.91 45.53
N GLU A 35 -8.50 -29.19 45.61
CA GLU A 35 -7.62 -29.80 44.60
C GLU A 35 -8.39 -30.02 43.29
N THR A 36 -8.33 -29.05 42.39
CA THR A 36 -8.75 -29.26 40.99
C THR A 36 -7.63 -28.84 40.05
N ASN A 37 -7.01 -29.82 39.39
CA ASN A 37 -6.00 -29.64 38.35
C ASN A 37 -6.62 -29.23 37.00
N ASP A 38 -7.68 -28.41 37.01
CA ASP A 38 -8.34 -28.01 35.77
C ASP A 38 -7.56 -26.82 35.17
N PRO A 39 -6.97 -26.95 33.98
CA PRO A 39 -6.25 -25.84 33.35
C PRO A 39 -7.18 -24.64 33.22
N ALA A 40 -6.70 -23.46 33.62
CA ALA A 40 -7.46 -22.21 33.57
C ALA A 40 -8.15 -22.08 32.21
N ALA A 41 -9.49 -22.02 32.22
CA ALA A 41 -10.26 -22.11 30.99
C ALA A 41 -9.80 -21.01 30.00
N PRO A 42 -9.50 -21.36 28.72
CA PRO A 42 -9.01 -20.41 27.72
C PRO A 42 -9.97 -19.25 27.42
N ILE A 43 -11.18 -19.29 28.00
CA ILE A 43 -12.20 -18.25 27.97
C ILE A 43 -11.65 -16.90 28.45
N GLY A 44 -10.87 -16.86 29.53
CA GLY A 44 -10.32 -15.60 30.05
C GLY A 44 -9.44 -14.89 29.02
N PHE A 45 -8.52 -15.63 28.40
CA PHE A 45 -7.67 -15.13 27.32
C PHE A 45 -8.49 -14.65 26.12
N VAL A 46 -9.49 -15.42 25.69
CA VAL A 46 -10.33 -15.06 24.54
C VAL A 46 -11.16 -13.80 24.80
N LEU A 47 -11.66 -13.62 26.03
CA LEU A 47 -12.34 -12.40 26.43
C LEU A 47 -11.38 -11.19 26.45
N LEU A 48 -10.11 -11.38 26.81
CA LEU A 48 -9.10 -10.32 26.68
C LEU A 48 -8.87 -9.93 25.22
N LEU A 49 -8.85 -10.88 24.28
CA LEU A 49 -8.76 -10.57 22.84
C LEU A 49 -9.97 -9.76 22.36
N ALA A 50 -11.18 -10.13 22.80
CA ALA A 50 -12.41 -9.40 22.48
C ALA A 50 -12.38 -7.97 23.03
N LEU A 51 -11.95 -7.81 24.29
CA LEU A 51 -11.80 -6.52 24.95
C LEU A 51 -10.76 -5.65 24.24
N LEU A 52 -9.56 -6.20 23.98
CA LEU A 52 -8.49 -5.48 23.31
C LEU A 52 -8.91 -5.02 21.91
N GLY A 53 -9.58 -5.89 21.13
CA GLY A 53 -10.11 -5.49 19.83
C GLY A 53 -11.11 -4.33 19.92
N ALA A 54 -11.99 -4.33 20.95
CA ALA A 54 -12.93 -3.24 21.18
C ALA A 54 -12.22 -1.94 21.57
N LEU A 55 -11.22 -2.01 22.43
CA LEU A 55 -10.39 -0.85 22.80
C LEU A 55 -9.62 -0.30 21.60
N LEU A 56 -9.06 -1.17 20.74
CA LEU A 56 -8.36 -0.76 19.53
C LEU A 56 -9.30 -0.13 18.50
N ALA A 57 -10.54 -0.60 18.40
CA ALA A 57 -11.56 0.03 17.54
C ALA A 57 -12.03 1.39 18.08
N LEU A 58 -12.06 1.53 19.41
CA LEU A 58 -12.49 2.74 20.12
C LEU A 58 -11.41 3.82 20.20
N ALA A 59 -10.15 3.45 20.37
CA ALA A 59 -9.04 4.38 20.59
C ALA A 59 -8.93 5.47 19.50
N PRO A 60 -9.05 5.16 18.18
CA PRO A 60 -9.02 6.16 17.11
C PRO A 60 -10.16 7.19 17.15
N GLU A 61 -11.21 6.99 17.96
CA GLU A 61 -12.28 8.00 18.16
C GLU A 61 -11.80 9.15 19.05
N PHE A 62 -10.85 8.89 19.96
CA PHE A 62 -10.39 9.85 20.96
C PHE A 62 -8.96 10.33 20.71
N VAL A 63 -8.10 9.43 20.24
CA VAL A 63 -6.68 9.71 20.01
C VAL A 63 -6.28 9.24 18.62
N PHE A 64 -5.78 10.15 17.80
CA PHE A 64 -5.26 9.82 16.47
C PHE A 64 -4.08 10.70 16.09
N LEU A 65 -3.20 10.18 15.25
CA LEU A 65 -2.12 10.95 14.65
C LEU A 65 -2.69 11.78 13.51
N ARG A 66 -2.57 13.11 13.63
CA ARG A 66 -2.93 14.06 12.56
C ARG A 66 -1.78 14.19 11.58
N ASP A 67 -1.86 13.43 10.51
CA ASP A 67 -0.92 13.53 9.38
C ASP A 67 -1.45 14.49 8.30
N THR A 68 -0.82 14.45 7.12
CA THR A 68 -1.14 15.29 5.96
C THR A 68 -2.58 15.15 5.45
N PHE A 69 -3.31 14.08 5.79
CA PHE A 69 -4.72 13.92 5.44
C PHE A 69 -5.65 14.69 6.38
N GLY A 70 -5.14 15.19 7.51
CA GLY A 70 -5.87 16.03 8.45
C GLY A 70 -6.99 15.31 9.20
N ASN A 71 -7.07 13.98 9.11
CA ASN A 71 -8.11 13.15 9.71
C ASN A 71 -7.50 11.86 10.30
N ARG A 72 -8.36 11.03 10.88
CA ARG A 72 -7.96 9.81 11.61
C ARG A 72 -7.78 8.56 10.74
N MET A 73 -7.92 8.66 9.42
CA MET A 73 -7.96 7.51 8.50
C MET A 73 -6.76 6.57 8.70
N ASN A 74 -5.54 7.10 8.78
CA ASN A 74 -4.34 6.27 8.93
C ASN A 74 -4.23 5.62 10.32
N THR A 75 -4.79 6.24 11.36
CA THR A 75 -4.85 5.63 12.69
C THR A 75 -5.91 4.53 12.71
N VAL A 76 -7.10 4.79 12.16
CA VAL A 76 -8.17 3.80 11.99
C VAL A 76 -7.66 2.59 11.21
N PHE A 77 -7.02 2.79 10.06
CA PHE A 77 -6.51 1.71 9.22
C PHE A 77 -5.55 0.77 9.99
N LYS A 78 -4.57 1.35 10.71
CA LYS A 78 -3.58 0.57 11.47
C LYS A 78 -4.19 -0.20 12.64
N PHE A 79 -5.12 0.42 13.37
CA PHE A 79 -5.72 -0.17 14.57
C PHE A 79 -6.82 -1.18 14.22
N TYR A 80 -7.66 -0.86 13.24
CA TYR A 80 -8.78 -1.71 12.87
C TYR A 80 -8.28 -3.03 12.30
N PHE A 81 -7.18 -3.04 11.53
CA PHE A 81 -6.59 -4.27 11.04
C PHE A 81 -6.27 -5.25 12.19
N GLN A 82 -5.71 -4.75 13.29
CA GLN A 82 -5.44 -5.54 14.50
C GLN A 82 -6.74 -5.98 15.19
N ALA A 83 -7.71 -5.06 15.33
CA ALA A 83 -9.02 -5.38 15.93
C ALA A 83 -9.74 -6.51 15.18
N TRP A 84 -9.76 -6.48 13.84
CA TRP A 84 -10.35 -7.53 13.00
C TRP A 84 -9.69 -8.89 13.22
N MET A 85 -8.36 -8.95 13.32
CA MET A 85 -7.65 -10.20 13.58
C MET A 85 -7.97 -10.78 14.97
N LEU A 86 -7.94 -9.93 16.01
CA LEU A 86 -8.24 -10.36 17.38
C LEU A 86 -9.69 -10.85 17.51
N TRP A 87 -10.64 -10.11 16.94
CA TRP A 87 -12.04 -10.50 16.94
C TRP A 87 -12.33 -11.72 16.07
N GLY A 88 -11.61 -11.93 14.96
CA GLY A 88 -11.72 -13.14 14.16
C GLY A 88 -11.34 -14.40 14.96
N LEU A 89 -10.22 -14.34 15.69
CA LEU A 89 -9.78 -15.44 16.56
C LEU A 89 -10.76 -15.68 17.72
N ALA A 90 -11.18 -14.60 18.38
CA ALA A 90 -12.13 -14.68 19.48
C ALA A 90 -13.49 -15.25 19.02
N ALA A 91 -13.99 -14.80 17.87
CA ALA A 91 -15.23 -15.28 17.28
C ALA A 91 -15.14 -16.76 16.88
N ALA A 92 -14.02 -17.21 16.28
CA ALA A 92 -13.83 -18.62 15.92
C ALA A 92 -13.93 -19.53 17.16
N PHE A 93 -13.22 -19.18 18.23
CA PHE A 93 -13.27 -19.93 19.49
C PHE A 93 -14.65 -19.85 20.16
N ALA A 94 -15.22 -18.66 20.29
CA ALA A 94 -16.53 -18.45 20.90
C ALA A 94 -17.64 -19.20 20.14
N SER A 95 -17.53 -19.30 18.82
CA SER A 95 -18.47 -20.07 17.99
C SER A 95 -18.51 -21.54 18.39
N VAL A 96 -17.36 -22.17 18.60
CA VAL A 96 -17.28 -23.58 19.03
C VAL A 96 -17.95 -23.77 20.40
N ILE A 97 -17.61 -22.91 21.37
CA ILE A 97 -18.21 -22.98 22.70
C ILE A 97 -19.72 -22.81 22.62
N ILE A 98 -20.21 -21.71 22.02
CA ILE A 98 -21.64 -21.41 21.96
C ILE A 98 -22.40 -22.54 21.27
N LEU A 99 -21.95 -22.98 20.10
CA LEU A 99 -22.61 -24.05 19.35
C LEU A 99 -22.60 -25.40 20.08
N SER A 100 -21.56 -25.68 20.89
CA SER A 100 -21.50 -26.90 21.70
C SER A 100 -22.47 -26.91 22.89
N GLN A 101 -22.82 -25.74 23.41
CA GLN A 101 -23.68 -25.57 24.59
C GLN A 101 -25.18 -25.45 24.25
N ILE A 102 -25.54 -25.25 22.97
CA ILE A 102 -26.94 -25.15 22.55
C ILE A 102 -27.60 -26.53 22.53
N ARG A 103 -28.75 -26.64 23.22
CA ARG A 103 -29.56 -27.89 23.29
C ARG A 103 -30.13 -28.29 21.92
N SER A 104 -30.31 -29.60 21.72
CA SER A 104 -30.46 -30.30 20.43
C SER A 104 -31.39 -29.67 19.37
N GLY A 105 -32.51 -29.04 19.76
CA GLY A 105 -33.46 -28.45 18.79
C GLY A 105 -32.99 -27.12 18.18
N TRP A 106 -32.36 -26.25 18.97
CA TRP A 106 -31.93 -24.91 18.52
C TRP A 106 -30.55 -24.91 17.87
N ARG A 107 -29.78 -25.99 18.05
CA ARG A 107 -28.42 -26.10 17.53
C ARG A 107 -28.38 -26.03 16.00
N TRP A 108 -29.36 -26.62 15.33
CA TRP A 108 -29.47 -26.54 13.87
C TRP A 108 -29.74 -25.13 13.38
N ALA A 109 -30.67 -24.41 14.02
CA ALA A 109 -30.98 -23.03 13.66
C ALA A 109 -29.77 -22.10 13.89
N ALA A 110 -29.08 -22.23 15.03
CA ALA A 110 -27.88 -21.47 15.33
C ALA A 110 -26.71 -21.81 14.38
N GLY A 111 -26.54 -23.10 14.07
CA GLY A 111 -25.55 -23.58 13.10
C GLY A 111 -25.81 -23.04 11.70
N LEU A 112 -27.07 -23.02 11.25
CA LEU A 112 -27.45 -22.45 9.95
C LEU A 112 -27.20 -20.93 9.90
N LEU A 113 -27.55 -20.21 10.97
CA LEU A 113 -27.28 -18.77 11.07
C LEU A 113 -25.78 -18.49 11.03
N TRP A 114 -24.98 -19.26 11.77
CA TRP A 114 -23.52 -19.16 11.77
C TRP A 114 -22.92 -19.46 10.40
N LEU A 115 -23.36 -20.55 9.75
CA LEU A 115 -22.95 -20.91 8.38
C LEU A 115 -23.28 -19.80 7.39
N THR A 116 -24.47 -19.18 7.53
CA THR A 116 -24.88 -18.07 6.67
C THR A 116 -23.97 -16.85 6.87
N ALA A 117 -23.60 -16.53 8.11
CA ALA A 117 -22.68 -15.44 8.40
C ALA A 117 -21.27 -15.71 7.82
N VAL A 118 -20.74 -16.92 7.99
CA VAL A 118 -19.44 -17.32 7.41
C VAL A 118 -19.50 -17.30 5.89
N ALA A 119 -20.55 -17.86 5.28
CA ALA A 119 -20.75 -17.82 3.84
C ALA A 119 -20.82 -16.38 3.32
N GLY A 120 -21.52 -15.49 4.03
CA GLY A 120 -21.55 -14.06 3.74
C GLY A 120 -20.15 -13.42 3.75
N GLY A 121 -19.32 -13.76 4.74
CA GLY A 121 -17.92 -13.30 4.80
C GLY A 121 -17.04 -13.84 3.68
N LEU A 122 -17.34 -15.02 3.15
CA LEU A 122 -16.62 -15.65 2.04
C LEU A 122 -17.05 -15.15 0.65
N VAL A 123 -18.15 -14.40 0.53
CA VAL A 123 -18.60 -13.85 -0.77
C VAL A 123 -17.51 -13.01 -1.42
N TYR A 124 -16.88 -12.11 -0.67
CA TYR A 124 -15.82 -11.23 -1.21
C TYR A 124 -14.63 -12.03 -1.76
N PRO A 125 -13.92 -12.87 -0.97
CA PRO A 125 -12.80 -13.63 -1.52
C PRO A 125 -13.23 -14.57 -2.65
N ALA A 126 -14.39 -15.23 -2.56
CA ALA A 126 -14.87 -16.12 -3.64
C ALA A 126 -15.11 -15.38 -4.97
N THR A 127 -15.73 -14.19 -4.91
CA THR A 127 -16.05 -13.40 -6.11
C THR A 127 -14.86 -12.59 -6.63
N MET A 128 -13.89 -12.25 -5.77
CA MET A 128 -12.75 -11.41 -6.13
C MET A 128 -11.53 -12.18 -6.60
N ILE A 129 -11.44 -13.50 -6.43
CA ILE A 129 -10.32 -14.30 -6.97
C ILE A 129 -10.13 -14.02 -8.46
N GLN A 130 -11.17 -14.16 -9.29
CA GLN A 130 -11.08 -13.93 -10.72
C GLN A 130 -10.64 -12.51 -11.11
N PRO A 131 -11.32 -11.42 -10.67
CA PRO A 131 -10.92 -10.06 -11.07
C PRO A 131 -9.57 -9.61 -10.49
N LYS A 132 -9.10 -10.20 -9.39
CA LYS A 132 -7.79 -9.87 -8.80
C LYS A 132 -6.63 -10.65 -9.39
N THR A 133 -6.87 -11.86 -9.88
CA THR A 133 -5.80 -12.75 -10.37
C THR A 133 -5.84 -13.01 -11.87
N ASN A 134 -6.95 -12.63 -12.53
CA ASN A 134 -7.24 -13.02 -13.90
C ASN A 134 -7.06 -14.54 -14.13
N MET A 135 -7.46 -15.34 -13.13
CA MET A 135 -7.19 -16.79 -13.06
C MET A 135 -7.68 -17.55 -14.29
N VAL A 136 -8.87 -17.21 -14.79
CA VAL A 136 -9.50 -17.85 -15.95
C VAL A 136 -9.55 -16.87 -17.10
N ASP A 137 -9.12 -17.28 -18.29
CA ASP A 137 -9.28 -16.47 -19.49
C ASP A 137 -10.76 -16.29 -19.84
N ARG A 138 -11.16 -15.06 -20.19
CA ARG A 138 -12.58 -14.77 -20.51
C ARG A 138 -13.03 -15.29 -21.86
N LEU A 139 -12.12 -15.58 -22.79
CA LEU A 139 -12.40 -16.04 -24.14
C LEU A 139 -12.22 -17.56 -24.26
N THR A 140 -11.08 -18.08 -23.81
CA THR A 140 -10.75 -19.50 -23.93
C THR A 140 -11.27 -20.34 -22.77
N HIS A 141 -11.66 -19.71 -21.65
CA HIS A 141 -12.04 -20.37 -20.39
C HIS A 141 -10.93 -21.26 -19.79
N GLU A 142 -9.69 -21.08 -20.24
CA GLU A 142 -8.54 -21.81 -19.73
C GLU A 142 -8.02 -21.17 -18.45
N VAL A 143 -7.48 -22.01 -17.56
CA VAL A 143 -6.89 -21.56 -16.30
C VAL A 143 -5.42 -21.18 -16.52
N ARG A 144 -5.06 -19.94 -16.16
CA ARG A 144 -3.76 -19.31 -16.44
C ARG A 144 -2.74 -19.46 -15.31
N PHE A 145 -2.78 -20.56 -14.54
CA PHE A 145 -1.83 -20.76 -13.42
C PHE A 145 -0.36 -20.73 -13.88
N ALA A 146 -0.06 -21.18 -15.10
CA ALA A 146 1.28 -21.16 -15.66
C ALA A 146 1.82 -19.74 -15.92
N GLU A 147 0.95 -18.73 -15.97
CA GLU A 147 1.34 -17.33 -16.15
C GLU A 147 1.56 -16.59 -14.83
N TRP A 148 1.24 -17.22 -13.69
CA TRP A 148 1.37 -16.59 -12.38
C TRP A 148 2.83 -16.42 -11.99
N THR A 149 3.16 -15.22 -11.49
CA THR A 149 4.50 -14.87 -11.05
C THR A 149 4.44 -13.90 -9.87
N LEU A 150 5.49 -13.93 -9.04
CA LEU A 150 5.74 -12.90 -8.03
C LEU A 150 6.58 -11.74 -8.58
N ASP A 151 7.00 -11.83 -9.85
CA ASP A 151 7.68 -10.74 -10.55
C ASP A 151 6.69 -9.63 -10.91
N GLY A 152 6.61 -8.62 -10.04
CA GLY A 152 5.76 -7.44 -10.25
C GLY A 152 6.13 -6.61 -11.49
N THR A 153 7.30 -6.84 -12.10
CA THR A 153 7.71 -6.13 -13.32
C THR A 153 7.12 -6.72 -14.59
N GLN A 154 6.58 -7.95 -14.54
CA GLN A 154 6.04 -8.62 -15.72
C GLN A 154 4.85 -7.86 -16.34
N THR A 155 3.98 -7.28 -15.51
CA THR A 155 2.86 -6.44 -15.99
C THR A 155 3.37 -5.20 -16.72
N PHE A 156 4.43 -4.57 -16.21
CA PHE A 156 5.07 -3.43 -16.84
C PHE A 156 5.75 -3.83 -18.16
N GLN A 157 6.44 -4.97 -18.20
CA GLN A 157 7.04 -5.51 -19.42
C GLN A 157 6.00 -5.75 -20.53
N ARG A 158 4.84 -6.32 -20.18
CA ARG A 158 3.76 -6.61 -21.15
C ARG A 158 3.00 -5.36 -21.56
N GLY A 159 2.71 -4.46 -20.62
CA GLY A 159 1.91 -3.26 -20.86
C GLY A 159 2.68 -2.08 -21.45
N SER A 160 4.00 -2.02 -21.26
CA SER A 160 4.86 -0.91 -21.70
C SER A 160 6.24 -1.42 -22.13
N PRO A 161 6.33 -2.23 -23.20
CA PRO A 161 7.57 -2.91 -23.60
C PRO A 161 8.71 -1.95 -23.93
N ASP A 162 8.43 -0.79 -24.54
CA ASP A 162 9.45 0.22 -24.85
C ASP A 162 10.04 0.86 -23.59
N ASP A 163 9.19 1.20 -22.61
CA ASP A 163 9.65 1.71 -21.31
C ASP A 163 10.41 0.61 -20.55
N TYR A 164 9.99 -0.64 -20.64
CA TYR A 164 10.71 -1.76 -20.03
C TYR A 164 12.11 -1.94 -20.62
N ALA A 165 12.24 -1.87 -21.95
CA ALA A 165 13.53 -1.94 -22.62
C ALA A 165 14.45 -0.77 -22.22
N ALA A 166 13.89 0.44 -22.10
CA ALA A 166 14.59 1.62 -21.59
C ALA A 166 15.10 1.43 -20.16
N VAL A 167 14.28 0.84 -19.28
CA VAL A 167 14.67 0.47 -17.93
C VAL A 167 15.80 -0.58 -17.93
N GLN A 168 15.75 -1.59 -18.80
CA GLN A 168 16.83 -2.59 -18.88
C GLN A 168 18.15 -1.96 -19.30
N TYR A 169 18.12 -0.97 -20.20
CA TYR A 169 19.28 -0.17 -20.53
C TYR A 169 19.78 0.62 -19.30
N LEU A 170 18.90 1.34 -18.60
CA LEU A 170 19.27 2.15 -17.42
C LEU A 170 19.85 1.31 -16.28
N LYS A 171 19.40 0.07 -16.07
CA LYS A 171 19.97 -0.85 -15.07
C LYS A 171 21.45 -1.16 -15.30
N GLN A 172 21.89 -1.13 -16.56
CA GLN A 172 23.28 -1.41 -16.95
C GLN A 172 24.09 -0.12 -17.13
N ALA A 173 23.40 1.02 -17.18
CA ALA A 173 24.02 2.32 -17.37
C ALA A 173 24.75 2.75 -16.08
N PRO A 174 25.82 3.56 -16.21
CA PRO A 174 26.46 4.17 -15.05
C PRO A 174 25.47 4.93 -14.16
N TYR A 175 25.74 4.97 -12.86
CA TYR A 175 24.89 5.70 -11.92
C TYR A 175 24.71 7.18 -12.33
N GLY A 176 23.48 7.68 -12.20
CA GLY A 176 23.18 9.09 -12.44
C GLY A 176 21.70 9.41 -12.27
N VAL A 177 21.40 10.70 -12.12
CA VAL A 177 20.04 11.20 -11.94
C VAL A 177 19.28 11.17 -13.27
N VAL A 178 18.06 10.64 -13.22
CA VAL A 178 17.13 10.58 -14.35
C VAL A 178 16.15 11.76 -14.27
N ALA A 179 16.08 12.55 -15.34
CA ALA A 179 14.94 13.41 -15.60
C ALA A 179 13.88 12.59 -16.35
N GLU A 180 12.71 12.47 -15.74
CA GLU A 180 11.49 11.86 -16.29
C GLU A 180 10.29 12.72 -15.87
N ALA A 181 9.12 12.51 -16.47
CA ALA A 181 7.97 13.34 -16.14
C ALA A 181 7.48 13.17 -14.69
N VAL A 182 7.04 14.28 -14.12
CA VAL A 182 6.38 14.34 -12.81
C VAL A 182 4.89 14.13 -13.00
N GLY A 183 4.27 13.37 -12.10
CA GLY A 183 2.82 13.28 -12.06
C GLY A 183 2.29 12.75 -10.75
N GLY A 184 0.98 12.51 -10.74
CA GLY A 184 0.22 12.19 -9.54
C GLY A 184 0.55 10.83 -8.93
N SER A 185 0.13 10.65 -7.68
CA SER A 185 0.23 9.38 -6.95
C SER A 185 -0.47 8.23 -7.69
N TYR A 186 0.09 7.01 -7.59
CA TYR A 186 -0.47 5.78 -8.19
C TYR A 186 -0.63 5.83 -9.72
N SER A 187 0.32 6.47 -10.39
CA SER A 187 0.35 6.65 -11.84
C SER A 187 1.55 5.94 -12.47
N ALA A 188 1.70 6.03 -13.80
CA ALA A 188 2.87 5.54 -14.51
C ALA A 188 4.09 6.48 -14.45
N TYR A 189 4.01 7.62 -13.74
CA TYR A 189 5.14 8.54 -13.57
C TYR A 189 6.15 7.99 -12.55
N ALA A 190 7.41 8.45 -12.61
CA ALA A 190 8.55 7.91 -11.84
C ALA A 190 8.94 6.45 -12.16
N ARG A 191 8.48 5.90 -13.30
CA ARG A 191 8.71 4.51 -13.71
C ARG A 191 10.19 4.19 -13.93
N MET A 192 10.96 5.15 -14.45
CA MET A 192 12.35 4.90 -14.80
C MET A 192 13.18 4.73 -13.54
N ALA A 193 13.03 5.62 -12.56
CA ALA A 193 13.64 5.44 -11.24
C ALA A 193 13.16 4.17 -10.54
N THR A 194 11.84 3.95 -10.51
CA THR A 194 11.22 2.80 -9.81
C THR A 194 11.79 1.47 -10.27
N TYR A 195 11.93 1.25 -11.58
CA TYR A 195 12.35 -0.05 -12.10
C TYR A 195 13.84 -0.18 -12.42
N SER A 196 14.57 0.93 -12.62
CA SER A 196 16.02 0.87 -12.87
C SER A 196 16.87 0.89 -11.60
N GLY A 197 16.35 1.47 -10.50
CA GLY A 197 17.10 1.70 -9.27
C GLY A 197 17.97 2.97 -9.31
N LEU A 198 17.97 3.73 -10.41
CA LEU A 198 18.59 5.04 -10.48
C LEU A 198 17.70 6.10 -9.81
N PRO A 199 18.27 7.15 -9.18
CA PRO A 199 17.47 8.25 -8.65
C PRO A 199 16.88 9.08 -9.80
N ASN A 200 15.71 9.68 -9.58
CA ASN A 200 15.20 10.75 -10.44
C ASN A 200 15.21 12.11 -9.73
N VAL A 201 14.96 13.16 -10.49
CA VAL A 201 14.87 14.52 -9.95
C VAL A 201 13.70 14.65 -8.98
N LEU A 202 12.53 14.12 -9.34
CA LEU A 202 11.33 14.11 -8.49
C LEU A 202 10.42 12.93 -8.85
N GLY A 203 10.01 12.16 -7.83
CA GLY A 203 9.01 11.09 -7.93
C GLY A 203 7.57 11.63 -7.92
N TRP A 204 6.73 11.09 -7.03
CA TRP A 204 5.37 11.61 -6.82
C TRP A 204 5.36 12.73 -5.77
N PRO A 205 5.05 13.99 -6.14
CA PRO A 205 5.22 15.14 -5.22
C PRO A 205 4.42 14.99 -3.92
N PHE A 206 3.20 14.46 -4.01
CA PHE A 206 2.36 14.26 -2.82
C PHE A 206 2.93 13.22 -1.86
N HIS A 207 3.59 12.16 -2.37
CA HIS A 207 4.23 11.15 -1.51
C HIS A 207 5.51 11.68 -0.86
N GLU A 208 6.31 12.46 -1.58
CA GLU A 208 7.46 13.16 -1.00
C GLU A 208 7.03 14.12 0.12
N TYR A 209 5.95 14.87 -0.10
CA TYR A 209 5.35 15.74 0.92
C TYR A 209 4.89 14.93 2.15
N GLN A 210 4.25 13.78 1.94
CA GLN A 210 3.80 12.91 3.03
C GLN A 210 4.95 12.39 3.90
N TRP A 211 6.10 12.08 3.30
CA TRP A 211 7.25 11.56 4.04
C TRP A 211 8.06 12.64 4.74
N ARG A 212 8.14 13.85 4.16
CA ARG A 212 8.94 14.96 4.73
C ARG A 212 8.14 15.88 5.64
N GLY A 213 6.81 15.87 5.53
CA GLY A 213 5.92 16.77 6.27
C GLY A 213 5.94 18.22 5.77
N SER A 214 6.69 18.50 4.69
CA SER A 214 6.87 19.82 4.11
C SER A 214 7.16 19.71 2.61
N THR A 215 6.97 20.79 1.85
CA THR A 215 7.36 20.89 0.44
C THR A 215 8.70 21.61 0.24
N GLN A 216 9.38 22.00 1.33
CA GLN A 216 10.62 22.77 1.28
C GLN A 216 11.72 22.01 0.54
N GLU A 217 11.86 20.70 0.79
CA GLU A 217 12.85 19.85 0.15
C GLU A 217 12.50 19.51 -1.30
N ILE A 218 11.20 19.50 -1.65
CA ILE A 218 10.75 19.37 -3.04
C ILE A 218 11.20 20.63 -3.81
N GLY A 219 10.98 21.81 -3.24
CA GLY A 219 11.41 23.07 -3.81
C GLY A 219 10.78 23.32 -5.18
N THR A 220 11.60 23.72 -6.15
CA THR A 220 11.18 24.06 -7.52
C THR A 220 11.25 22.89 -8.50
N ARG A 221 11.53 21.67 -8.04
CA ARG A 221 11.77 20.51 -8.91
C ARG A 221 10.65 20.23 -9.93
N GLU A 222 9.39 20.33 -9.51
CA GLU A 222 8.25 20.10 -10.40
C GLU A 222 8.15 21.14 -11.52
N PRO A 223 8.08 22.45 -11.24
CA PRO A 223 8.07 23.46 -12.31
C PRO A 223 9.38 23.51 -13.11
N ASP A 224 10.52 23.15 -12.52
CA ASP A 224 11.79 23.08 -13.26
C ASP A 224 11.81 21.90 -14.23
N LEU A 225 11.27 20.73 -13.86
CA LEU A 225 11.12 19.62 -14.82
C LEU A 225 10.15 19.97 -15.93
N GLU A 226 9.01 20.61 -15.63
CA GLU A 226 8.11 21.12 -16.67
C GLU A 226 8.84 22.08 -17.62
N ARG A 227 9.63 23.01 -17.08
CA ARG A 227 10.43 23.95 -17.87
C ARG A 227 11.49 23.27 -18.71
N LEU A 228 12.21 22.28 -18.15
CA LEU A 228 13.18 21.46 -18.87
C LEU A 228 12.56 20.84 -20.12
N TYR A 229 11.35 20.27 -20.00
CA TYR A 229 10.67 19.65 -21.15
C TYR A 229 10.08 20.67 -22.12
N THR A 230 9.55 21.80 -21.63
CA THR A 230 8.77 22.76 -22.44
C THR A 230 9.56 23.92 -23.03
N THR A 231 10.71 24.32 -22.49
CA THR A 231 11.50 25.43 -23.08
C THR A 231 12.07 25.03 -24.45
N PRO A 232 12.15 25.94 -25.44
CA PRO A 232 12.95 25.73 -26.64
C PRO A 232 14.43 26.13 -26.46
N ASP A 233 14.78 26.87 -25.41
CA ASP A 233 16.13 27.38 -25.16
C ASP A 233 17.04 26.30 -24.54
N TRP A 234 18.18 26.06 -25.17
CA TRP A 234 19.17 25.11 -24.67
C TRP A 234 19.84 25.59 -23.39
N GLU A 235 20.12 26.88 -23.24
CA GLU A 235 20.82 27.42 -22.07
C GLU A 235 19.96 27.28 -20.81
N GLU A 236 18.66 27.52 -20.94
CA GLU A 236 17.69 27.32 -19.86
C GLU A 236 17.55 25.84 -19.50
N ALA A 237 17.43 24.95 -20.49
CA ALA A 237 17.40 23.51 -20.25
C ALA A 237 18.70 23.01 -19.58
N ARG A 238 19.85 23.49 -20.06
CA ARG A 238 21.17 23.10 -19.54
C ARG A 238 21.33 23.52 -18.08
N ALA A 239 20.92 24.73 -17.71
CA ALA A 239 20.97 25.19 -16.32
C ALA A 239 20.20 24.25 -15.37
N ILE A 240 19.03 23.75 -15.79
CA ILE A 240 18.23 22.81 -15.00
C ILE A 240 18.90 21.42 -14.92
N LEU A 241 19.45 20.93 -16.03
CA LEU A 241 20.20 19.67 -16.06
C LEU A 241 21.41 19.72 -15.11
N GLU A 242 22.12 20.85 -15.09
CA GLU A 242 23.25 21.10 -14.19
C GLU A 242 22.81 21.21 -12.72
N GLN A 243 21.76 21.99 -12.44
CA GLN A 243 21.23 22.20 -11.09
C GLN A 243 20.86 20.88 -10.38
N TYR A 244 20.31 19.92 -11.12
CA TYR A 244 19.89 18.62 -10.58
C TYR A 244 20.86 17.48 -10.88
N HIS A 245 22.04 17.79 -11.42
CA HIS A 245 23.05 16.82 -11.80
C HIS A 245 22.50 15.68 -12.67
N VAL A 246 21.59 16.01 -13.59
CA VAL A 246 20.93 15.04 -14.48
C VAL A 246 21.97 14.39 -15.38
N ARG A 247 21.94 13.06 -15.45
CA ARG A 247 22.76 12.25 -16.36
C ARG A 247 21.94 11.71 -17.53
N TYR A 248 20.65 11.42 -17.30
CA TYR A 248 19.76 10.84 -18.30
C TYR A 248 18.48 11.66 -18.42
N VAL A 249 18.12 12.05 -19.64
CA VAL A 249 16.82 12.66 -19.94
C VAL A 249 15.99 11.66 -20.72
N VAL A 250 14.82 11.31 -20.21
CA VAL A 250 13.89 10.39 -20.84
C VAL A 250 12.86 11.21 -21.60
N VAL A 251 12.55 10.83 -22.83
CA VAL A 251 11.43 11.41 -23.59
C VAL A 251 10.60 10.25 -24.15
N GLY A 252 9.46 9.97 -23.53
CA GLY A 252 8.50 8.97 -23.97
C GLY A 252 7.05 9.46 -23.87
N ILE A 253 6.10 8.53 -23.82
CA ILE A 253 4.66 8.85 -23.76
C ILE A 253 4.30 9.67 -22.51
N PRO A 254 4.75 9.32 -21.28
CA PRO A 254 4.43 10.12 -20.09
C PRO A 254 4.93 11.55 -20.19
N GLU A 255 6.13 11.77 -20.72
CA GLU A 255 6.68 13.12 -20.90
C GLU A 255 5.88 13.95 -21.92
N ARG A 256 5.48 13.35 -23.04
CA ARG A 256 4.65 14.01 -24.07
C ARG A 256 3.20 14.22 -23.62
N THR A 257 2.72 13.42 -22.68
CA THR A 257 1.37 13.53 -22.11
C THR A 257 1.32 14.63 -21.06
N ALA A 258 2.33 14.70 -20.19
CA ALA A 258 2.43 15.71 -19.15
C ALA A 258 2.76 17.10 -19.73
N TYR A 259 3.59 17.17 -20.77
CA TYR A 259 4.18 18.42 -21.23
C TYR A 259 4.10 18.60 -22.75
N ARG A 260 4.10 19.85 -23.22
CA ARG A 260 4.37 20.20 -24.63
C ARG A 260 5.88 20.11 -24.89
N VAL A 261 6.39 18.90 -25.04
CA VAL A 261 7.83 18.64 -25.12
C VAL A 261 8.46 19.32 -26.35
N ASN A 262 9.42 20.22 -26.11
CA ASN A 262 10.31 20.78 -27.13
C ASN A 262 11.57 19.90 -27.25
N GLN A 263 11.47 18.81 -28.01
CA GLN A 263 12.52 17.78 -28.07
C GLN A 263 13.75 18.21 -28.88
N ALA A 264 13.58 19.09 -29.87
CA ALA A 264 14.66 19.48 -30.79
C ALA A 264 15.92 19.99 -30.08
N LYS A 265 15.77 20.67 -28.93
CA LYS A 265 16.92 21.12 -28.13
C LYS A 265 17.75 19.96 -27.58
N PHE A 266 17.13 18.85 -27.22
CA PHE A 266 17.84 17.66 -26.77
C PHE A 266 18.50 16.94 -27.94
N ASP A 267 17.79 16.80 -29.07
CA ASP A 267 18.35 16.19 -30.29
C ASP A 267 19.60 16.94 -30.80
N ASN A 268 19.62 18.26 -30.69
CA ASN A 268 20.72 19.09 -31.18
C ASN A 268 21.94 19.15 -30.25
N ASN A 269 21.75 18.90 -28.94
CA ASN A 269 22.79 19.18 -27.93
C ASN A 269 23.19 17.96 -27.07
N LEU A 270 22.41 16.88 -27.07
CA LEU A 270 22.67 15.69 -26.27
C LEU A 270 22.80 14.45 -27.15
N GLN A 271 23.60 13.48 -26.68
CA GLN A 271 23.71 12.20 -27.34
C GLN A 271 22.51 11.32 -26.98
N ALA A 272 21.76 10.84 -27.99
CA ALA A 272 20.77 9.79 -27.79
C ALA A 272 21.50 8.44 -27.58
N VAL A 273 21.36 7.85 -26.40
CA VAL A 273 22.06 6.62 -25.99
C VAL A 273 21.16 5.38 -26.02
N PHE A 274 19.85 5.59 -26.08
CA PHE A 274 18.87 4.50 -26.23
C PHE A 274 17.64 4.98 -26.99
N ARG A 275 17.06 4.11 -27.82
CA ARG A 275 15.78 4.31 -28.51
C ARG A 275 14.99 3.01 -28.55
N SER A 276 13.69 3.08 -28.27
CA SER A 276 12.72 1.99 -28.48
C SER A 276 11.37 2.60 -28.78
N GLY A 277 10.77 2.26 -29.93
CA GLY A 277 9.58 2.94 -30.42
C GLY A 277 9.78 4.46 -30.49
N ASP A 278 8.88 5.21 -29.86
CA ASP A 278 8.94 6.68 -29.76
C ASP A 278 9.71 7.20 -28.54
N LEU A 279 10.23 6.30 -27.70
CA LEU A 279 11.01 6.63 -26.52
C LEU A 279 12.48 6.87 -26.88
N VAL A 280 13.05 7.91 -26.29
CA VAL A 280 14.49 8.25 -26.39
C VAL A 280 15.05 8.50 -25.00
N ILE A 281 16.26 7.98 -24.74
CA ILE A 281 17.08 8.41 -23.60
C ILE A 281 18.27 9.20 -24.15
N TYR A 282 18.43 10.43 -23.67
CA TYR A 282 19.59 11.26 -23.91
C TYR A 282 20.54 11.19 -22.73
N GLN A 283 21.85 11.19 -23.00
CA GLN A 283 22.87 11.31 -21.98
C GLN A 283 23.40 12.74 -21.90
N VAL A 284 23.48 13.27 -20.69
CA VAL A 284 24.11 14.56 -20.38
C VAL A 284 25.61 14.32 -20.10
N PRO A 285 26.53 14.98 -20.83
CA PRO A 285 27.96 14.82 -20.61
C PRO A 285 28.41 15.30 -19.22
N GLU A 286 29.34 14.58 -18.59
CA GLU A 286 29.90 14.91 -17.26
C GLU A 286 30.62 16.28 -17.24
N GLY A 287 31.09 16.77 -18.39
CA GLY A 287 31.76 18.08 -18.52
C GLY A 287 30.86 19.30 -18.44
N SER A 288 29.54 19.11 -18.41
CA SER A 288 28.55 20.19 -18.23
C SER A 288 28.42 20.58 -16.75
N GLN A 289 28.93 19.79 -15.82
CA GLN A 289 28.68 19.99 -14.39
C GLN A 289 29.81 20.81 -13.75
N PRO A 290 29.50 21.85 -12.95
CA PRO A 290 30.54 22.59 -12.24
C PRO A 290 31.29 21.64 -11.30
N LYS A 291 32.62 21.68 -11.38
CA LYS A 291 33.52 20.89 -10.53
C LYS A 291 33.15 21.14 -9.06
N GLN A 292 32.64 20.12 -8.38
CA GLN A 292 32.46 20.18 -6.93
C GLN A 292 33.84 20.33 -6.28
N GLY A 293 34.02 21.42 -5.54
CA GLY A 293 35.17 21.64 -4.68
C GLY A 293 35.21 20.55 -3.61
N GLN A 294 36.41 20.01 -3.39
CA GLN A 294 36.74 19.09 -2.30
C GLN A 294 36.44 19.68 -0.93
#